data_AF-A0A427FMX9-F1
#
_entry.id   AF-A0A427FMX9-F1
#
_cell.length_a   1.000
_cell.length_b   1.000
_cell.length_c   1.000
_cell.angle_alpha   90.00
_cell.angle_beta   90.00
_cell.angle_gamma   90.00
#
_symmetry.space_group_name_H-M   'P 1'
#
loop_
_entity.id
_entity.type
_entity.pdbx_description
1 polymer ?
#
loop_
_entity_poly.entity_id
_entity_poly.type
_entity_poly.pdbx_seq_one_letter_code
_entity_poly.pdbx_strand_id
1 'polypeptide(L)'
;MKHDLESIRSALANYEVDMTPRPDGSVVLTVAHKERQLVRVLDGSCPTQEVIRLIHFDMTLEEDGESISEAVKHCNTKQLPTYSREPIFRTRTSRLWAMRKLTKE
;
A
#
# COMPACT_ATOMS: atom_id res chain seq x y z
N MET A 1 -18.80 7.26 12.69
CA MET A 1 -17.39 7.34 12.24
C MET A 1 -17.00 5.96 11.74
N LYS A 2 -16.58 5.81 10.48
CA LYS A 2 -16.42 4.48 9.85
C LYS A 2 -15.12 3.75 10.19
N HIS A 3 -14.11 4.44 10.72
CA HIS A 3 -12.87 3.84 11.20
C HIS A 3 -12.67 4.12 12.68
N ASP A 4 -12.16 3.12 13.38
CA ASP A 4 -11.66 3.25 14.74
C ASP A 4 -10.28 3.93 14.69
N LEU A 5 -10.30 5.26 14.78
CA LEU A 5 -9.10 6.10 14.71
C LEU A 5 -8.14 5.82 15.88
N GLU A 6 -8.68 5.39 17.02
CA GLU A 6 -7.89 5.08 18.20
C GLU A 6 -7.15 3.76 18.04
N SER A 7 -7.80 2.76 17.44
CA SER A 7 -7.14 1.52 17.01
C SER A 7 -6.02 1.77 16.00
N ILE A 8 -6.24 2.65 15.00
CA ILE A 8 -5.20 3.02 14.03
C ILE A 8 -4.01 3.68 14.73
N ARG A 9 -4.27 4.66 15.59
CA ARG A 9 -3.20 5.38 16.32
C ARG A 9 -2.42 4.43 17.24
N SER A 10 -3.10 3.51 17.93
CA SER A 10 -2.43 2.53 18.79
C SER A 10 -1.58 1.53 17.99
N ALA A 11 -2.05 1.08 16.83
CA ALA A 11 -1.30 0.13 16.00
C ALA A 11 -0.06 0.77 15.35
N LEU A 12 -0.13 2.07 15.06
CA LEU A 12 0.93 2.85 14.43
C LEU A 12 1.74 3.66 15.44
N ALA A 13 1.79 3.26 16.71
CA ALA A 13 2.43 4.01 17.79
C ALA A 13 3.95 4.28 17.58
N ASN A 14 4.60 3.49 16.73
CA ASN A 14 6.00 3.69 16.36
C ASN A 14 6.20 4.79 15.30
N TYR A 15 5.12 5.35 14.77
CA TYR A 15 5.13 6.37 13.72
C TYR A 15 4.51 7.66 14.24
N GLU A 16 4.91 8.79 13.66
CA GLU A 16 4.24 10.06 13.87
C GLU A 16 2.96 10.09 13.03
N VAL A 17 1.80 10.08 13.70
CA VAL A 17 0.50 9.98 13.01
C VAL A 17 -0.33 11.23 13.26
N ASP A 18 -0.63 11.96 12.18
CA ASP A 18 -1.58 13.06 12.15
C ASP A 18 -2.85 12.68 11.38
N MET A 19 -3.99 13.18 11.84
CA MET A 19 -5.30 12.87 11.31
C MET A 19 -6.12 14.14 11.16
N THR A 20 -6.35 14.56 9.92
CA THR A 20 -7.14 15.76 9.63
C THR A 20 -8.49 15.38 9.02
N PRO A 21 -9.62 15.72 9.68
CA PRO A 21 -10.95 15.45 9.14
C PRO A 21 -11.24 16.36 7.95
N ARG A 22 -11.94 15.83 6.94
CA ARG A 22 -12.41 16.59 5.78
C ARG A 22 -13.92 16.84 5.84
N PRO A 23 -14.41 17.89 5.17
CA PRO A 23 -15.84 18.24 5.16
C PRO A 23 -16.75 17.15 4.57
N ASP A 24 -16.19 16.25 3.75
CA ASP A 24 -16.88 15.11 3.15
C ASP A 24 -17.03 13.90 4.09
N GLY A 25 -16.52 14.01 5.33
CA GLY A 25 -16.53 12.92 6.32
C GLY A 25 -15.39 11.91 6.15
N SER A 26 -14.50 12.10 5.17
CA SER A 26 -13.25 11.37 5.08
C SER A 26 -12.19 11.94 6.04
N VAL A 27 -11.12 11.19 6.30
CA VAL A 27 -10.00 11.62 7.14
C VAL A 27 -8.71 11.50 6.33
N VAL A 28 -7.91 12.56 6.28
CA VAL A 28 -6.54 12.47 5.77
C VAL A 28 -5.65 11.98 6.90
N LEU A 29 -5.04 10.82 6.69
CA LEU A 29 -4.07 10.23 7.56
C LEU A 29 -2.67 10.53 7.01
N THR A 30 -1.87 11.22 7.81
CA THR A 30 -0.46 11.49 7.53
C THR A 30 0.36 10.66 8.50
N VAL A 31 1.19 9.76 7.98
CA VAL A 31 2.07 8.89 8.78
C VAL A 31 3.50 9.22 8.40
N ALA A 32 4.30 9.65 9.36
CA ALA A 32 5.71 9.96 9.18
C ALA A 32 6.59 9.05 10.04
N HIS A 33 7.75 8.68 9.51
CA HIS A 33 8.77 7.92 10.22
C HIS A 33 10.13 8.19 9.59
N LYS A 34 11.10 8.62 10.40
CA LYS A 34 12.44 8.99 9.94
C LYS A 34 12.34 10.04 8.82
N GLU A 35 12.76 9.71 7.60
CA GLU A 35 12.74 10.59 6.42
C GLU A 35 11.55 10.35 5.48
N ARG A 36 10.64 9.45 5.86
CA ARG A 36 9.51 9.03 5.01
C ARG A 36 8.20 9.55 5.54
N GLN A 37 7.35 9.99 4.62
CA GLN A 37 6.01 10.47 4.89
C GLN A 37 5.03 9.81 3.92
N LEU A 38 3.99 9.20 4.47
CA LEU A 38 2.89 8.59 3.74
C LEU A 38 1.61 9.38 4.03
N VAL A 39 0.93 9.81 2.97
CA VAL A 39 -0.37 10.49 3.07
C VAL A 39 -1.44 9.61 2.43
N ARG A 40 -2.51 9.33 3.17
CA ARG A 40 -3.64 8.50 2.73
C ARG A 40 -4.96 9.18 3.08
N VAL A 41 -5.95 9.01 2.22
CA VAL A 41 -7.33 9.43 2.52
C VAL A 41 -8.13 8.20 2.94
N LEU A 42 -8.79 8.28 4.09
CA LEU A 42 -9.66 7.26 4.66
C LEU A 42 -11.11 7.67 4.42
N ASP A 43 -11.78 7.02 3.48
CA ASP A 43 -13.15 7.32 3.03
C ASP A 43 -14.21 6.34 3.57
N GLY A 44 -13.83 5.40 4.43
CA GLY A 44 -14.77 4.41 4.98
C GLY A 44 -15.03 3.20 4.08
N SER A 45 -14.35 3.08 2.93
CA SER A 45 -14.52 1.96 2.00
C SER A 45 -13.69 0.73 2.37
N CYS A 46 -12.56 0.91 3.05
CA CYS A 46 -11.59 -0.13 3.35
C CYS A 46 -11.56 -0.43 4.86
N PRO A 47 -11.62 -1.69 5.32
CA PRO A 47 -11.62 -2.01 6.75
C PRO A 47 -10.34 -1.52 7.46
N THR A 48 -10.48 -1.11 8.72
CA THR A 48 -9.40 -0.53 9.54
C THR A 48 -8.13 -1.38 9.57
N GLN A 49 -8.27 -2.71 9.64
CA GLN A 49 -7.13 -3.62 9.65
C GLN A 49 -6.34 -3.62 8.33
N GLU A 50 -7.02 -3.50 7.19
CA GLU A 50 -6.34 -3.43 5.89
C GLU A 50 -5.57 -2.12 5.75
N VAL A 51 -6.15 -1.01 6.23
CA VAL A 51 -5.47 0.30 6.28
C VAL A 51 -4.17 0.19 7.07
N ILE A 52 -4.21 -0.38 8.28
CA ILE A 52 -3.03 -0.57 9.14
C ILE A 52 -1.97 -1.43 8.44
N ARG A 53 -2.38 -2.56 7.84
CA ARG A 53 -1.47 -3.47 7.12
C ARG A 53 -0.80 -2.79 5.93
N LEU A 54 -1.56 -2.01 5.15
CA LEU A 54 -1.02 -1.27 4.00
C LEU A 54 -0.01 -0.22 4.43
N ILE A 55 -0.26 0.49 5.53
CA ILE A 55 0.67 1.50 6.06
C ILE A 55 1.98 0.83 6.50
N HIS A 56 1.92 -0.24 7.29
CA HIS A 56 3.13 -0.96 7.67
C HIS A 56 3.92 -1.42 6.44
N PHE A 57 3.24 -2.00 5.46
CA PHE A 57 3.87 -2.47 4.23
C PHE A 57 4.56 -1.34 3.44
N ASP A 58 3.89 -0.21 3.24
CA ASP A 58 4.48 0.94 2.53
C ASP A 58 5.69 1.53 3.28
N MET A 59 5.63 1.53 4.62
CA MET A 59 6.72 2.03 5.46
C MET A 59 7.93 1.09 5.47
N THR A 60 7.75 -0.23 5.41
CA THR A 60 8.84 -1.23 5.42
C THR A 60 9.45 -1.53 4.04
N LEU A 61 8.79 -1.14 2.95
CA LEU A 61 9.16 -1.49 1.57
C LEU A 61 10.57 -1.09 1.13
N GLU A 62 11.18 -0.04 1.69
CA GLU A 62 12.57 0.33 1.38
C GLU A 62 13.59 -0.18 2.40
N GLU A 63 13.22 -0.28 3.68
CA GLU A 63 14.15 -0.77 4.71
C GLU A 63 14.51 -2.25 4.47
N ASP A 64 13.54 -3.04 3.98
CA ASP A 64 13.73 -4.46 3.65
C ASP A 64 13.69 -4.74 2.15
N GLY A 65 13.76 -3.73 1.29
CA GLY A 65 13.55 -3.88 -0.16
C GLY A 65 14.45 -4.93 -0.80
N GLU A 66 15.74 -4.95 -0.43
CA GLU A 66 16.70 -5.96 -0.90
C GLU A 66 16.36 -7.35 -0.36
N SER A 67 16.09 -7.47 0.93
CA SER A 67 15.72 -8.72 1.61
C SER A 67 14.43 -9.34 1.05
N ILE A 68 13.40 -8.52 0.83
CA ILE A 68 12.14 -8.91 0.20
C ILE A 68 12.38 -9.35 -1.23
N SER A 69 13.19 -8.59 -2.01
CA SER A 69 13.51 -8.96 -3.38
C SER A 69 14.25 -10.31 -3.47
N GLU A 70 15.15 -10.58 -2.51
CA GLU A 70 15.90 -11.83 -2.43
C GLU A 70 14.98 -13.00 -2.04
N ALA A 71 14.11 -12.82 -1.05
CA ALA A 71 13.11 -13.83 -0.67
C ALA A 71 12.14 -14.16 -1.81
N VAL A 72 11.75 -13.16 -2.60
CA VAL A 72 10.87 -13.31 -3.77
C VAL A 72 11.54 -14.10 -4.90
N LYS A 73 12.87 -14.00 -5.08
CA LYS A 73 13.61 -14.82 -6.07
C LYS A 73 13.49 -16.33 -5.81
N HIS A 74 13.36 -16.71 -4.55
CA HIS A 74 13.26 -18.11 -4.12
C HIS A 74 11.83 -18.63 -4.06
N CYS A 75 10.84 -17.77 -4.27
CA CYS A 75 9.44 -18.16 -4.34
C CYS A 75 9.10 -18.66 -5.76
N ASN A 76 8.36 -19.77 -5.84
CA ASN A 76 7.90 -20.32 -7.11
C ASN A 76 7.00 -19.28 -7.80
N THR A 77 7.28 -18.96 -9.07
CA THR A 77 6.52 -17.96 -9.85
C THR A 77 5.03 -18.30 -10.01
N LYS A 78 4.63 -19.55 -9.75
CA LYS A 78 3.22 -19.97 -9.70
C LYS A 78 2.52 -19.70 -8.36
N GLN A 79 3.27 -19.42 -7.31
CA GLN A 79 2.80 -19.24 -5.93
C GLN A 79 3.09 -17.83 -5.39
N LEU A 80 3.76 -16.98 -6.17
CA LEU A 80 3.89 -15.57 -5.82
C LEU A 80 2.51 -14.92 -5.82
N PRO A 81 2.06 -14.36 -4.70
CA PRO A 81 0.95 -13.41 -4.76
C PRO A 81 1.41 -12.24 -5.64
N THR A 82 0.56 -11.83 -6.57
CA THR A 82 0.79 -10.72 -7.53
C THR A 82 0.93 -9.39 -6.78
N TYR A 83 2.06 -9.22 -6.09
CA TYR A 83 2.51 -7.99 -5.45
C TYR A 83 3.60 -7.29 -6.26
N SER A 84 3.95 -7.81 -7.46
CA SER A 84 4.52 -6.91 -8.45
C SER A 84 3.45 -5.86 -8.71
N ARG A 85 3.78 -4.57 -8.61
CA ARG A 85 2.89 -3.44 -8.96
C ARG A 85 2.49 -3.42 -10.45
N GLU A 86 2.49 -4.59 -11.08
CA GLU A 86 2.00 -4.84 -12.41
C GLU A 86 0.48 -4.71 -12.41
N PRO A 87 -0.09 -4.08 -13.46
CA PRO A 87 -1.53 -4.03 -13.61
C PRO A 87 -2.10 -5.46 -13.67
N ILE A 88 -3.07 -5.77 -12.82
CA ILE A 88 -3.80 -7.04 -12.93
C ILE A 88 -4.68 -6.99 -14.18
N PHE A 89 -4.27 -7.72 -15.21
CA PHE A 89 -4.98 -7.79 -16.48
C PHE A 89 -6.08 -8.85 -16.41
N ARG A 90 -7.35 -8.43 -16.46
CA ARG A 90 -8.51 -9.33 -16.45
C ARG A 90 -8.52 -10.35 -17.60
N THR A 91 -7.87 -10.02 -18.73
CA THR A 91 -7.80 -10.89 -19.91
C THR A 91 -6.42 -10.88 -20.56
N ARG A 92 -6.07 -11.97 -21.25
CA ARG A 92 -4.82 -12.08 -22.01
C ARG A 92 -4.65 -10.93 -23.02
N THR A 93 -5.74 -10.52 -23.65
CA THR A 93 -5.77 -9.43 -24.64
C THR A 93 -5.40 -8.08 -24.00
N SER A 94 -5.93 -7.79 -22.80
CA SER A 94 -5.61 -6.54 -22.09
C SER A 94 -4.13 -6.44 -21.71
N ARG A 95 -3.51 -7.56 -21.32
CA ARG A 95 -2.07 -7.66 -21.06
C ARG A 95 -1.25 -7.36 -22.32
N LEU A 96 -1.57 -8.01 -23.44
CA LEU A 96 -0.85 -7.82 -24.71
C LEU A 96 -0.93 -6.38 -25.22
N TRP A 97 -2.06 -5.71 -25.02
CA TRP A 97 -2.25 -4.31 -25.40
C TRP A 97 -1.36 -3.37 -24.58
N ALA A 98 -1.26 -3.59 -23.26
CA ALA A 98 -0.38 -2.81 -22.40
C ALA A 98 1.11 -3.02 -22.74
N MET A 99 1.51 -4.26 -23.00
CA MET A 99 2.89 -4.59 -23.38
C MET A 99 3.33 -3.92 -24.69
N ARG A 100 2.42 -3.77 -25.66
CA ARG A 100 2.70 -3.05 -26.92
C ARG A 100 3.00 -1.56 -26.73
N LYS A 101 2.52 -0.95 -25.62
CA LYS A 101 2.84 0.45 -25.31
C LYS A 101 4.27 0.62 -24.78
N LEU A 102 4.86 -0.45 -24.24
CA LEU A 102 6.20 -0.43 -23.65
C LEU A 102 7.32 -0.60 -24.69
N THR A 103 7.00 -1.06 -25.90
CA THR A 103 7.97 -1.29 -26.99
C THR A 103 8.13 -0.11 -27.94
N LYS A 104 7.75 1.11 -27.53
CA LYS A 104 8.01 2.34 -28.28
C LYS A 104 8.91 3.26 -27.45
N GLU A 105 10.20 2.95 -27.48
CA GLU A 105 11.31 3.89 -27.34
C GLU A 105 12.19 3.74 -28.58
#